data_AF-A0A524NLP3-F1
#
_entry.id   AF-A0A524NLP3-F1
#
_cell.length_a   1.000
_cell.length_b   1.000
_cell.length_c   1.000
_cell.angle_alpha   90.00
_cell.angle_beta   90.00
_cell.angle_gamma   90.00
#
_symmetry.space_group_name_H-M   'P 1'
#
loop_
_entity.id
_entity.type
_entity.pdbx_description
1 polymer ?
#
loop_
_entity_poly.entity_id
_entity_poly.type
_entity_poly.pdbx_seq_one_letter_code
_entity_poly.pdbx_strand_id
1 'polypeptide(L)'
;MLKQFSIAVLVLVWASLPTLVAAHTAGSQDRYGCHDDRNKGGYHCHTGDYSGLKFGSKREMINAREEGLTALDIRKARGEDVSEETSLSNAANAESGWRRWVPFARRSEQQGVGNGEVIIPRGLEQRLAVVKDLHEKGLITDEEYDTKRREILGDL
;
A
#
# COMPACT_ATOMS: atom_id res chain seq x y z
N MET A 1 7.87 49.70 -40.61
CA MET A 1 8.22 48.32 -41.01
C MET A 1 8.92 47.51 -39.89
N LEU A 2 9.73 48.13 -39.01
CA LEU A 2 10.40 47.42 -37.89
C LEU A 2 9.47 46.71 -36.87
N LYS A 3 8.27 47.24 -36.58
CA LYS A 3 7.35 46.66 -35.58
C LYS A 3 6.81 45.27 -35.95
N GLN A 4 6.69 44.96 -37.24
CA GLN A 4 6.13 43.69 -37.71
C GLN A 4 7.15 42.55 -37.64
N PHE A 5 8.45 42.88 -37.73
CA PHE A 5 9.53 41.92 -37.55
C PHE A 5 9.69 41.48 -36.08
N SER A 6 9.50 42.38 -35.11
CA SER A 6 9.58 42.01 -33.68
C SER A 6 8.50 41.02 -33.24
N ILE A 7 7.28 41.15 -33.76
CA ILE A 7 6.18 40.24 -33.43
C ILE A 7 6.42 38.87 -34.08
N ALA A 8 6.87 38.85 -35.34
CA ALA A 8 7.19 37.61 -36.05
C ALA A 8 8.29 36.80 -35.34
N VAL A 9 9.35 37.47 -34.86
CA VAL A 9 10.43 36.81 -34.11
C VAL A 9 9.95 36.28 -32.76
N LEU A 10 9.13 37.04 -32.03
CA LEU A 10 8.57 36.59 -30.75
C LEU A 10 7.65 35.37 -30.91
N VAL A 11 6.81 35.35 -31.94
CA VAL A 11 5.94 34.20 -32.24
C VAL A 11 6.76 32.97 -32.65
N LEU A 12 7.84 33.16 -33.42
CA LEU A 12 8.71 32.06 -33.86
C LEU A 12 9.51 31.45 -32.70
N VAL A 13 9.97 32.28 -31.74
CA VAL A 13 10.62 31.83 -30.51
C VAL A 13 9.62 31.09 -29.60
N TRP A 14 8.42 31.62 -29.41
CA TRP A 14 7.38 30.99 -28.58
C TRP A 14 6.88 29.65 -29.16
N ALA A 15 6.73 29.57 -30.49
CA ALA A 15 6.34 28.34 -31.18
C ALA A 15 7.44 27.26 -31.13
N SER A 16 8.70 27.62 -30.88
CA SER A 16 9.82 26.68 -30.78
C SER A 16 10.02 26.06 -29.39
N LEU A 17 9.22 26.45 -28.39
CA LEU A 17 9.40 26.05 -26.98
C LEU A 17 8.61 24.82 -26.44
N PRO A 18 7.91 23.96 -27.21
CA PRO A 18 7.29 22.77 -26.64
C PRO A 18 7.86 21.48 -27.24
N THR A 19 9.16 21.21 -27.10
CA THR A 19 9.64 19.84 -27.29
C THR A 19 10.60 19.47 -26.18
N LEU A 20 10.47 18.23 -25.67
CA LEU A 20 11.34 17.54 -24.73
C LEU A 20 10.93 17.56 -23.24
N VAL A 21 9.67 17.25 -22.95
CA VAL A 21 9.38 16.46 -21.74
C VAL A 21 9.25 14.99 -22.16
N ALA A 22 10.39 14.32 -22.33
CA ALA A 22 10.44 12.87 -22.44
C ALA A 22 10.23 12.28 -21.04
N ALA A 23 8.97 12.22 -20.62
CA ALA A 23 8.61 11.47 -19.43
C ALA A 23 8.92 10.00 -19.70
N HIS A 24 9.94 9.44 -19.03
CA HIS A 24 10.22 8.02 -19.07
C HIS A 24 8.97 7.26 -18.64
N THR A 25 8.31 6.60 -19.58
CA THR A 25 7.16 5.74 -19.26
C THR A 25 7.71 4.57 -18.47
N ALA A 26 7.45 4.54 -17.16
CA ALA A 26 7.60 3.33 -16.38
C ALA A 26 6.86 2.22 -17.15
N GLY A 27 7.56 1.13 -17.47
CA GLY A 27 6.99 0.03 -18.26
C GLY A 27 5.69 -0.50 -17.64
N SER A 28 4.94 -1.31 -18.39
CA SER A 28 3.69 -1.90 -17.90
C SER A 28 3.91 -2.61 -16.56
N GLN A 29 3.27 -2.11 -15.51
CA GLN A 29 3.19 -2.76 -14.21
C GLN A 29 2.09 -3.83 -14.26
N ASP A 30 2.23 -4.88 -13.46
CA ASP A 30 1.20 -5.89 -13.28
C ASP A 30 0.18 -5.46 -12.20
N ARG A 31 -0.75 -6.37 -11.85
CA ARG A 31 -1.81 -6.11 -10.87
C ARG A 31 -1.32 -5.70 -9.48
N TYR A 32 -0.05 -5.92 -9.17
CA TYR A 32 0.57 -5.56 -7.90
C TYR A 32 1.25 -4.18 -7.94
N GLY A 33 1.28 -3.51 -9.10
CA GLY A 33 2.03 -2.27 -9.27
C GLY A 33 3.53 -2.51 -9.47
N CYS A 34 3.91 -3.69 -9.93
CA CYS A 34 5.30 -4.10 -10.08
C CYS A 34 5.61 -4.65 -11.48
N HIS A 35 6.87 -4.67 -11.88
CA HIS A 35 7.30 -5.21 -13.18
C HIS A 35 8.64 -5.96 -13.07
N ASP A 36 8.83 -6.96 -13.94
CA ASP A 36 10.11 -7.67 -14.06
C ASP A 36 11.11 -6.85 -14.89
N ASP A 37 12.31 -6.62 -14.36
CA ASP A 37 13.42 -6.04 -15.12
C ASP A 37 14.14 -7.15 -15.91
N ARG A 38 13.84 -7.20 -17.22
CA ARG A 38 14.37 -8.21 -18.14
C ARG A 38 15.88 -8.10 -18.37
N ASN A 39 16.50 -6.96 -18.07
CA ASN A 39 17.91 -6.74 -18.37
C ASN A 39 18.84 -7.12 -17.22
N LYS A 40 18.40 -6.93 -15.98
CA LYS A 40 19.22 -7.15 -14.78
C LYS A 40 18.74 -8.32 -13.92
N GLY A 41 17.56 -8.85 -14.22
CA GLY A 41 16.83 -9.71 -13.29
C GLY A 41 16.30 -8.88 -12.12
N GLY A 42 15.18 -9.32 -11.57
CA GLY A 42 14.53 -8.64 -10.46
C GLY A 42 13.15 -8.12 -10.81
N TYR A 43 12.43 -7.73 -9.76
CA TYR A 43 11.03 -7.39 -9.81
C TYR A 43 10.81 -6.12 -8.98
N HIS A 44 10.46 -5.03 -9.66
CA HIS A 44 10.44 -3.69 -9.07
C HIS A 44 9.03 -3.18 -8.95
N CYS A 45 8.70 -2.62 -7.79
CA CYS A 45 7.38 -2.08 -7.52
C CYS A 45 7.42 -0.56 -7.59
N HIS A 46 6.52 0.03 -8.39
CA HIS A 46 6.37 1.49 -8.50
C HIS A 46 5.13 1.96 -7.73
N THR A 47 4.09 1.14 -7.65
CA THR A 47 2.84 1.45 -6.94
C THR A 47 2.43 0.31 -5.99
N GLY A 48 1.46 0.56 -5.11
CA GLY A 48 0.96 -0.43 -4.14
C GLY A 48 1.78 -0.54 -2.85
N ASP A 49 1.49 -1.60 -2.07
CA ASP A 49 2.01 -1.83 -0.71
C ASP A 49 3.54 -1.91 -0.64
N TYR A 50 4.18 -2.27 -1.76
CA TYR A 50 5.64 -2.42 -1.87
C TYR A 50 6.28 -1.35 -2.77
N SER A 51 5.63 -0.21 -3.00
CA SER A 51 6.16 0.88 -3.83
C SER A 51 7.59 1.29 -3.42
N GLY A 52 8.47 1.40 -4.43
CA GLY A 52 9.89 1.72 -4.27
C GLY A 52 10.77 0.54 -3.88
N LEU A 53 10.22 -0.65 -3.66
CA LEU A 53 11.00 -1.85 -3.36
C LEU A 53 11.38 -2.64 -4.61
N LYS A 54 12.45 -3.41 -4.44
CA LYS A 54 12.98 -4.35 -5.44
C LYS A 54 13.03 -5.73 -4.82
N PHE A 55 12.56 -6.73 -5.52
CA PHE A 55 12.63 -8.14 -5.15
C PHE A 55 13.50 -8.87 -6.17
N GLY A 56 14.10 -9.99 -5.79
CA GLY A 56 14.81 -10.87 -6.72
C GLY A 56 13.86 -11.54 -7.71
N SER A 57 12.59 -11.74 -7.33
CA SER A 57 11.55 -12.25 -8.23
C SER A 57 10.14 -11.87 -7.79
N LYS A 58 9.17 -12.02 -8.70
CA LYS A 58 7.74 -11.94 -8.38
C LYS A 58 7.31 -12.89 -7.26
N ARG A 59 7.90 -14.10 -7.20
CA ARG A 59 7.59 -15.08 -6.15
C ARG A 59 7.98 -14.55 -4.77
N GLU A 60 9.16 -13.96 -4.67
CA GLU A 60 9.66 -13.39 -3.41
C GLU A 60 8.73 -12.27 -2.89
N MET A 61 8.25 -11.40 -3.78
CA MET A 61 7.27 -10.37 -3.42
C MET A 61 5.95 -10.99 -2.93
N ILE A 62 5.45 -12.02 -3.62
CA ILE A 62 4.21 -12.71 -3.23
C ILE A 62 4.37 -13.38 -1.86
N ASN A 63 5.49 -14.04 -1.61
CA ASN A 63 5.77 -14.65 -0.30
C ASN A 63 5.79 -13.60 0.81
N ALA A 64 6.43 -12.45 0.59
CA ALA A 64 6.42 -11.35 1.56
C ALA A 64 4.99 -10.86 1.86
N ARG A 65 4.11 -10.88 0.86
CA ARG A 65 2.69 -10.53 1.02
C ARG A 65 1.90 -11.58 1.78
N GLU A 66 2.16 -12.85 1.52
CA GLU A 66 1.55 -13.98 2.23
C GLU A 66 2.00 -14.05 3.70
N GLU A 67 3.27 -13.72 3.97
CA GLU A 67 3.82 -13.53 5.31
C GLU A 67 3.33 -12.24 6.00
N GLY A 68 2.60 -11.39 5.28
CA GLY A 68 2.07 -10.15 5.82
C GLY A 68 3.14 -9.09 6.14
N LEU A 69 4.34 -9.19 5.53
CA LEU A 69 5.40 -8.21 5.69
C LEU A 69 5.02 -6.89 5.01
N THR A 70 5.22 -5.78 5.72
CA THR A 70 5.06 -4.44 5.15
C THR A 70 6.32 -3.99 4.42
N ALA A 71 6.22 -2.94 3.60
CA ALA A 71 7.41 -2.33 2.99
C ALA A 71 8.43 -1.86 4.04
N LEU A 72 7.98 -1.46 5.24
CA LEU A 72 8.85 -1.03 6.32
C LEU A 72 9.65 -2.21 6.89
N ASP A 73 9.00 -3.36 7.10
CA ASP A 73 9.66 -4.58 7.60
C ASP A 73 10.78 -5.03 6.66
N ILE A 74 10.51 -4.98 5.35
CA ILE A 74 11.49 -5.34 4.32
C ILE A 74 12.68 -4.38 4.30
N ARG A 75 12.45 -3.06 4.35
CA ARG A 75 13.54 -2.06 4.40
C ARG A 75 14.40 -2.23 5.64
N LYS A 76 13.75 -2.43 6.80
CA LYS A 76 14.41 -2.68 8.07
C LYS A 76 15.26 -3.95 8.03
N ALA A 77 14.74 -5.04 7.46
CA ALA A 77 15.49 -6.29 7.29
C ALA A 77 16.70 -6.14 6.36
N ARG A 78 16.64 -5.21 5.39
CA ARG A 78 17.74 -4.87 4.47
C ARG A 78 18.77 -3.91 5.05
N GLY A 79 18.55 -3.41 6.27
CA GLY A 79 19.41 -2.41 6.87
C GLY A 79 19.41 -1.07 6.14
N GLU A 80 18.37 -0.77 5.34
CA GLU A 80 18.15 0.58 4.86
C GLU A 80 17.76 1.44 6.06
N ASP A 81 18.55 2.48 6.30
CA ASP A 81 18.38 3.49 7.32
C ASP A 81 17.09 4.26 7.08
N VAL A 82 15.98 3.70 7.60
CA VAL A 82 14.69 4.37 7.63
C VAL A 82 14.79 5.48 8.67
N SER A 83 15.24 6.67 8.23
CA SER A 83 15.02 7.90 8.98
C SER A 83 13.52 8.09 9.19
N GLU A 84 13.12 8.27 10.44
CA GLU A 84 11.74 8.21 10.93
C GLU A 84 10.77 9.15 10.20
N GLU A 85 11.28 10.16 9.47
CA GLU A 85 10.48 11.15 8.74
C GLU A 85 9.63 10.57 7.59
N THR A 86 9.98 9.39 7.06
CA THR A 86 9.23 8.78 5.92
C THR A 86 7.95 8.03 6.35
N SER A 87 7.78 7.79 7.66
CA SER A 87 6.63 7.05 8.18
C SER A 87 5.34 7.89 8.27
N LEU A 88 5.47 9.23 8.34
CA LEU A 88 4.33 10.14 8.44
C LEU A 88 3.67 10.44 7.08
N SER A 89 4.40 10.34 5.97
CA SER A 89 3.85 10.63 4.63
C SER A 89 3.02 9.49 4.05
N ASN A 90 3.34 8.24 4.39
CA ASN A 90 2.63 7.07 3.85
C ASN A 90 1.34 6.75 4.63
N ALA A 91 1.31 7.03 5.94
CA ALA A 91 0.06 6.97 6.72
C ALA A 91 -0.91 8.11 6.34
N ALA A 92 -0.40 9.32 6.06
CA ALA A 92 -1.22 10.46 5.68
C ALA A 92 -1.92 10.30 4.31
N ASN A 93 -1.34 9.55 3.37
CA ASN A 93 -1.98 9.26 2.07
C ASN A 93 -3.02 8.14 2.12
N ALA A 94 -2.95 7.22 3.10
CA ALA A 94 -3.99 6.22 3.31
C ALA A 94 -5.23 6.79 4.03
N GLU A 95 -5.06 7.84 4.86
CA GLU A 95 -6.14 8.40 5.67
C GLU A 95 -6.84 9.64 5.07
N SER A 96 -6.27 10.31 4.06
CA SER A 96 -6.77 11.61 3.58
C SER A 96 -7.87 11.54 2.50
N GLY A 97 -8.20 10.36 1.99
CA GLY A 97 -9.23 10.20 0.93
C GLY A 97 -10.68 10.27 1.42
N TRP A 98 -10.98 9.78 2.63
CA TRP A 98 -12.38 9.61 3.09
C TRP A 98 -12.71 10.36 4.38
N ARG A 99 -11.71 10.78 5.17
CA ARG A 99 -11.92 11.45 6.47
C ARG A 99 -12.26 12.95 6.37
N ARG A 100 -12.19 13.55 5.18
CA ARG A 100 -12.42 15.00 4.99
C ARG A 100 -13.90 15.43 5.11
N TRP A 101 -14.86 14.50 5.25
CA TRP A 101 -16.30 14.83 5.22
C TRP A 101 -17.14 14.44 6.46
N VAL A 102 -16.55 13.97 7.55
CA VAL A 102 -17.33 13.58 8.76
C VAL A 102 -16.99 14.48 9.96
N PRO A 103 -17.90 15.37 10.42
CA PRO A 103 -17.60 16.36 11.46
C PRO A 103 -17.71 15.80 12.90
N PHE A 104 -17.77 14.47 13.09
CA PHE A 104 -18.03 13.87 14.40
C PHE A 104 -17.37 12.49 14.56
N ALA A 105 -16.04 12.42 14.58
CA ALA A 105 -15.33 11.21 15.04
C ALA A 105 -14.37 11.59 16.16
N ARG A 106 -14.91 11.39 17.37
CA ARG A 106 -14.34 11.62 18.69
C ARG A 106 -13.05 10.81 18.87
N ARG A 107 -11.99 11.50 19.30
CA ARG A 107 -10.79 10.91 19.92
C ARG A 107 -11.22 10.10 21.14
N SER A 108 -11.03 8.79 21.13
CA SER A 108 -11.06 7.96 22.34
C SER A 108 -9.72 7.24 22.51
N GLU A 109 -9.12 7.57 23.63
CA GLU A 109 -7.95 7.01 24.28
C GLU A 109 -8.16 5.55 24.72
N GLN A 110 -7.11 4.72 24.63
CA GLN A 110 -6.66 3.66 25.58
C GLN A 110 -5.82 2.61 24.83
N GLN A 111 -4.50 2.52 25.07
CA GLN A 111 -3.80 1.81 26.16
C GLN A 111 -3.78 0.27 26.01
N GLY A 112 -2.57 -0.27 25.88
CA GLY A 112 -2.09 -1.30 26.81
C GLY A 112 -1.86 -2.74 26.30
N VAL A 113 -0.57 -3.08 26.15
CA VAL A 113 0.12 -4.30 26.66
C VAL A 113 -0.41 -5.70 26.30
N GLY A 114 0.42 -6.44 25.55
CA GLY A 114 0.97 -7.71 26.04
C GLY A 114 0.42 -9.04 25.50
N ASN A 115 1.38 -9.94 25.26
CA ASN A 115 1.31 -11.41 25.17
C ASN A 115 0.94 -12.07 23.84
N GLY A 116 1.98 -12.69 23.25
CA GLY A 116 1.88 -14.00 22.60
C GLY A 116 0.93 -14.07 21.41
N GLU A 117 1.17 -13.25 20.39
CA GLU A 117 0.40 -13.31 19.16
C GLU A 117 0.78 -14.59 18.39
N VAL A 118 -0.09 -15.60 18.46
CA VAL A 118 -0.20 -16.60 17.40
C VAL A 118 -0.40 -15.80 16.11
N ILE A 119 0.56 -15.89 15.18
CA ILE A 119 0.53 -15.12 13.93
C ILE A 119 -0.68 -15.59 13.13
N ILE A 120 -1.77 -14.86 13.25
CA ILE A 120 -2.99 -15.08 12.48
C ILE A 120 -2.87 -14.21 11.21
N PRO A 121 -2.89 -14.80 10.00
CA PRO A 121 -2.83 -14.02 8.76
C PRO A 121 -4.01 -13.03 8.70
N ARG A 122 -3.78 -11.79 8.24
CA ARG A 122 -4.73 -10.64 8.34
C ARG A 122 -6.17 -10.89 7.81
N GLY A 123 -6.39 -11.92 7.00
CA GLY A 123 -7.73 -12.35 6.56
C GLY A 123 -8.48 -13.22 7.57
N LEU A 124 -7.76 -13.91 8.45
CA LEU A 124 -8.30 -14.81 9.47
C LEU A 124 -8.79 -14.03 10.70
N GLU A 125 -8.12 -12.94 11.08
CA GLU A 125 -8.62 -12.00 12.10
C GLU A 125 -9.97 -11.40 11.72
N GLN A 126 -10.12 -10.96 10.46
CA GLN A 126 -11.39 -10.41 9.97
C GLN A 126 -12.53 -11.43 10.04
N ARG A 127 -12.25 -12.69 9.68
CA ARG A 127 -13.24 -13.77 9.77
C ARG A 127 -13.62 -14.07 11.22
N LEU A 128 -12.64 -14.12 12.13
CA LEU A 128 -12.88 -14.29 13.57
C LEU A 128 -13.66 -13.12 14.17
N ALA A 129 -13.35 -11.89 13.77
CA ALA A 129 -14.04 -10.69 14.25
C ALA A 129 -15.52 -10.67 13.83
N VAL A 130 -15.83 -11.05 12.59
CA VAL A 130 -17.21 -11.15 12.11
C VAL A 130 -17.98 -12.23 12.86
N VAL A 131 -17.39 -13.41 13.05
CA VAL A 131 -18.06 -14.51 13.79
C VAL A 131 -18.29 -14.12 15.25
N LYS A 132 -17.35 -13.40 15.87
CA LYS A 132 -17.53 -12.85 17.22
C LYS A 132 -18.63 -11.80 17.30
N ASP A 133 -18.70 -10.86 16.35
CA ASP A 133 -19.75 -9.83 16.31
C ASP A 133 -21.15 -10.45 16.14
N LEU A 134 -21.29 -11.51 15.35
CA LEU A 134 -22.55 -12.25 15.21
C LEU A 134 -22.97 -12.93 16.51
N HIS A 135 -22.01 -13.48 17.26
CA HIS A 135 -22.25 -14.11 18.56
C HIS A 135 -22.67 -13.09 19.62
N GLU A 136 -21.97 -11.95 19.73
CA GLU A 136 -22.33 -10.87 20.66
C GLU A 136 -23.71 -10.27 20.38
N LYS A 137 -24.14 -10.28 19.12
CA LYS A 137 -25.49 -9.86 18.70
C LYS A 137 -26.57 -10.92 18.93
N GLY A 138 -26.20 -12.13 19.41
CA GLY A 138 -27.11 -13.25 19.59
C GLY A 138 -27.69 -13.79 18.28
N LEU A 139 -27.01 -13.56 17.15
CA LEU A 139 -27.42 -14.04 15.82
C LEU A 139 -26.98 -15.48 15.57
N ILE A 140 -26.01 -15.97 16.34
CA ILE A 140 -25.54 -17.36 16.32
C ILE A 140 -25.42 -17.88 17.76
N THR A 141 -25.61 -19.18 17.94
CA THR A 141 -25.46 -19.83 19.25
C THR A 141 -23.99 -20.05 19.61
N ASP A 142 -23.71 -20.38 20.87
CA ASP A 142 -22.36 -20.74 21.34
C ASP A 142 -21.76 -21.90 20.51
N GLU A 143 -22.57 -22.92 20.19
CA GLU A 143 -22.14 -24.07 19.39
C GLU A 143 -21.79 -23.70 17.94
N GLU A 144 -22.55 -22.78 17.34
CA GLU A 144 -22.29 -22.28 15.99
C GLU A 144 -21.04 -21.40 15.94
N TYR A 145 -20.81 -20.59 16.99
CA TYR A 145 -19.60 -19.80 17.16
C TYR A 145 -18.35 -20.71 17.23
N ASP A 146 -18.38 -21.72 18.10
CA ASP A 146 -17.25 -22.62 18.31
C ASP A 146 -16.92 -23.46 17.06
N THR A 147 -17.95 -23.89 16.34
CA THR A 147 -17.78 -24.64 15.09
C THR A 147 -17.13 -23.76 14.01
N LYS A 148 -17.68 -22.56 13.76
CA LYS A 148 -17.11 -21.61 12.79
C LYS A 148 -15.70 -21.17 13.17
N ARG A 149 -15.43 -20.97 14.46
CA ARG A 149 -14.10 -20.63 14.96
C ARG A 149 -13.08 -21.72 14.64
N ARG A 150 -13.41 -23.00 14.87
CA ARG A 150 -12.54 -24.14 14.52
C ARG A 150 -12.33 -24.29 13.02
N GLU A 151 -13.37 -24.10 12.20
CA GLU A 151 -13.25 -24.10 10.73
C GLU A 151 -12.31 -23.00 10.23
N ILE A 152 -12.37 -21.82 10.85
CA ILE A 152 -11.53 -20.68 10.49
C ILE A 152 -10.06 -20.92 10.89
N LEU A 153 -9.83 -21.58 12.04
CA LEU A 153 -8.49 -21.92 12.54
C LEU A 153 -7.87 -23.16 11.86
N GLY A 154 -8.67 -23.97 11.17
CA GLY A 154 -8.20 -25.18 10.50
C GLY A 154 -8.08 -26.39 11.43
N ASP A 155 -8.79 -26.39 12.56
CA ASP A 155 -8.79 -27.46 13.58
C ASP A 155 -9.84 -28.57 13.30
N LEU A 156 -10.27 -28.73 12.04
CA LEU A 156 -11.32 -29.66 11.60
C LEU A 156 -10.82 -30.60 10.49
#